data_AF-A0A7X6PU24-F1
#
_entry.id   AF-A0A7X6PU24-F1
#
_cell.length_a   1.000
_cell.length_b   1.000
_cell.length_c   1.000
_cell.angle_alpha   90.00
_cell.angle_beta   90.00
_cell.angle_gamma   90.00
#
_symmetry.space_group_name_H-M   'P 1'
#
loop_
_entity.id
_entity.type
_entity.pdbx_description
1 polymer ?
#
loop_
_entity_poly.entity_id
_entity_poly.type
_entity_poly.pdbx_seq_one_letter_code
_entity_poly.pdbx_strand_id
1 'polypeptide(L)'
;MHVKSIKTIFRVLLFLAVAVVITPVYSADTGQEVEKSVVQIHTSQRRPDLFNPWSKMPTNEISGTGVIITGNRILTNAHVVMFASQVYVQPYQSSD
;
A
#
# COMPACT_ATOMS: atom_id res chain seq x y z
N MET A 1 60.25 -13.42 -4.65
CA MET A 1 59.15 -12.46 -4.38
C MET A 1 57.84 -12.72 -5.17
N HIS A 2 57.81 -13.59 -6.18
CA HIS A 2 56.65 -13.82 -7.08
C HIS A 2 55.40 -14.47 -6.44
N VAL A 3 55.57 -15.38 -5.48
CA VAL A 3 54.47 -16.20 -4.95
C VAL A 3 53.54 -15.45 -3.98
N LYS A 4 54.03 -14.37 -3.35
CA LYS A 4 53.23 -13.56 -2.41
C LYS A 4 52.18 -12.72 -3.14
N SER A 5 52.47 -12.24 -4.36
CA SER A 5 51.56 -11.39 -5.15
C SER A 5 50.36 -12.17 -5.69
N ILE A 6 50.57 -13.41 -6.18
CA ILE A 6 49.50 -14.32 -6.62
C ILE A 6 48.50 -14.64 -5.51
N LYS A 7 48.97 -14.88 -4.28
CA LYS A 7 48.10 -15.15 -3.12
C LYS A 7 47.27 -13.91 -2.73
N THR A 8 47.81 -12.71 -2.88
CA THR A 8 47.09 -11.45 -2.64
C THR A 8 46.02 -11.22 -3.71
N ILE A 9 46.34 -11.45 -4.98
CA ILE A 9 45.37 -11.34 -6.09
C ILE A 9 44.22 -12.33 -5.90
N PHE A 10 44.52 -13.58 -5.53
CA PHE A 10 43.49 -14.59 -5.28
C PHE A 10 42.60 -14.23 -4.08
N ARG A 11 43.18 -13.65 -3.01
CA ARG A 11 42.41 -13.14 -1.86
C ARG A 11 41.51 -11.97 -2.22
N VAL A 12 41.99 -11.04 -3.04
CA VAL A 12 41.19 -9.89 -3.50
C VAL A 12 40.06 -10.35 -4.42
N LEU A 13 40.33 -11.27 -5.36
CA LEU A 13 39.29 -11.86 -6.21
C LEU A 13 38.26 -12.64 -5.41
N LEU A 14 38.70 -13.39 -4.40
CA LEU A 14 37.79 -14.10 -3.49
C LEU A 14 36.93 -13.12 -2.68
N PHE A 15 37.51 -12.02 -2.19
CA PHE A 15 36.78 -11.01 -1.45
C PHE A 15 35.75 -10.27 -2.34
N LEU A 16 36.12 -9.99 -3.59
CA LEU A 16 35.22 -9.38 -4.59
C LEU A 16 34.08 -10.33 -4.96
N ALA A 17 34.37 -11.62 -5.14
CA ALA A 17 33.35 -12.63 -5.43
C ALA A 17 32.36 -12.80 -4.25
N VAL A 18 32.86 -12.77 -3.01
CA VAL A 18 32.00 -12.79 -1.82
C VAL A 18 31.16 -11.51 -1.72
N ALA A 19 31.70 -10.34 -2.04
CA ALA A 19 30.95 -9.09 -2.04
C ALA A 19 29.78 -9.09 -3.06
N VAL A 20 29.96 -9.73 -4.22
CA VAL A 20 28.91 -9.87 -5.25
C VAL A 20 27.78 -10.80 -4.81
N VAL A 21 28.06 -11.82 -3.98
CA VAL A 21 27.02 -12.72 -3.45
C VAL A 21 26.15 -12.05 -2.39
N ILE A 22 26.65 -11.01 -1.72
CA ILE A 22 25.95 -10.34 -0.60
C ILE A 22 25.08 -9.17 -1.10
N THR A 23 25.18 -8.74 -2.36
CA THR A 23 24.31 -7.66 -2.86
C THR A 23 22.87 -8.15 -2.98
N PRO A 24 21.90 -7.56 -2.25
CA PRO A 24 20.50 -7.90 -2.43
C PRO A 24 20.06 -7.52 -3.85
N VAL A 25 19.58 -8.50 -4.60
CA VAL A 25 18.94 -8.27 -5.89
C VAL A 25 17.53 -7.76 -5.62
N TYR A 26 17.34 -6.44 -5.74
CA TYR A 26 16.01 -5.85 -5.71
C TYR A 26 15.35 -6.02 -7.07
N SER A 27 14.45 -7.00 -7.19
CA SER A 27 13.51 -7.06 -8.29
C SER A 27 12.44 -6.00 -8.07
N ALA A 28 12.34 -5.01 -8.96
CA ALA A 28 11.24 -4.05 -8.96
C ALA A 28 9.99 -4.74 -9.50
N ASP A 29 9.23 -5.39 -8.62
CA ASP A 29 7.88 -5.87 -8.94
C ASP A 29 6.90 -4.69 -8.88
N THR A 30 6.83 -3.93 -9.98
CA THR A 30 5.98 -2.76 -10.10
C THR A 30 4.49 -3.08 -9.98
N GLY A 31 4.09 -4.34 -10.21
CA GLY A 31 2.70 -4.78 -10.08
C GLY A 31 2.24 -4.81 -8.62
N GLN A 32 3.05 -5.42 -7.75
CA GLN A 32 2.76 -5.49 -6.32
C GLN A 32 2.73 -4.12 -5.63
N GLU A 33 3.50 -3.16 -6.11
CA GLU A 33 3.53 -1.81 -5.54
C GLU A 33 2.23 -1.04 -5.84
N VAL A 34 1.68 -1.19 -7.05
CA VAL A 34 0.40 -0.57 -7.42
C VAL A 34 -0.75 -1.19 -6.65
N GLU A 35 -0.77 -2.52 -6.48
CA GLU A 35 -1.84 -3.19 -5.72
C GLU A 35 -1.89 -2.76 -4.25
N LYS A 36 -0.72 -2.54 -3.62
CA LYS A 36 -0.62 -2.03 -2.24
C LYS A 36 -1.17 -0.62 -2.07
N SER A 37 -1.29 0.16 -3.16
CA SER A 37 -1.87 1.51 -3.12
C SER A 37 -3.41 1.49 -3.08
N VAL A 38 -4.04 0.36 -3.40
CA VAL A 38 -5.49 0.21 -3.42
C VAL A 38 -6.00 -0.15 -2.02
N VAL A 39 -7.02 0.55 -1.56
CA VAL A 39 -7.65 0.33 -0.26
C VAL A 39 -9.16 0.10 -0.42
N GLN A 40 -9.72 -0.74 0.44
CA GLN A 40 -11.14 -0.94 0.55
C GLN A 40 -11.71 0.00 1.62
N ILE A 41 -12.81 0.67 1.32
CA ILE A 41 -13.44 1.65 2.19
C ILE A 41 -14.82 1.13 2.59
N HIS A 42 -15.08 1.05 3.88
CA HIS A 42 -16.40 0.74 4.44
C HIS A 42 -16.97 1.99 5.09
N THR A 43 -18.19 2.35 4.72
CA THR A 43 -18.85 3.54 5.25
C THR A 43 -20.23 3.22 5.79
N SER A 44 -20.54 3.82 6.92
CA SER A 44 -21.85 3.81 7.54
C SER A 44 -22.51 5.15 7.24
N GLN A 45 -23.47 5.18 6.33
CA GLN A 45 -24.13 6.40 5.85
C GLN A 45 -25.53 6.56 6.43
N ARG A 46 -25.92 7.81 6.71
CA ARG A 46 -27.27 8.14 7.19
C ARG A 46 -27.81 9.36 6.46
N ARG A 47 -28.62 9.10 5.43
CA ARG A 47 -29.15 10.13 4.53
C ARG A 47 -30.26 10.97 5.17
N PRO A 48 -30.46 12.22 4.76
CA PRO A 48 -31.63 12.99 5.17
C PRO A 48 -32.91 12.38 4.58
N ASP A 49 -34.00 12.45 5.33
CA ASP A 49 -35.34 12.14 4.79
C ASP A 49 -35.88 13.39 4.08
N LEU A 50 -36.14 13.28 2.76
CA LEU A 50 -36.63 14.41 1.96
C LEU A 50 -38.12 14.73 2.22
N PHE A 51 -38.90 13.77 2.72
CA PHE A 51 -40.30 13.98 3.08
C PHE A 51 -40.45 14.57 4.48
N ASN A 52 -39.53 14.22 5.38
CA ASN A 52 -39.47 14.73 6.75
C ASN A 52 -38.09 15.32 7.03
N PRO A 53 -37.81 16.59 6.69
CA PRO A 53 -36.45 17.17 6.71
C PRO A 53 -35.82 17.27 8.11
N TRP A 54 -36.62 17.20 9.18
CA TRP A 54 -36.15 17.12 10.56
C TRP A 54 -35.71 15.70 10.96
N SER A 55 -35.94 14.69 10.12
CA SER A 55 -35.62 13.29 10.35
C SER A 55 -34.47 12.81 9.46
N LYS A 56 -33.86 11.69 9.87
CA LYS A 56 -32.82 10.99 9.11
C LYS A 56 -33.32 9.58 8.77
N MET A 57 -32.94 9.11 7.59
CA MET A 57 -33.18 7.72 7.18
C MET A 57 -32.41 6.74 8.08
N PRO A 58 -32.78 5.45 8.11
CA PRO A 58 -31.98 4.42 8.74
C PRO A 58 -30.54 4.40 8.23
N THR A 59 -29.61 3.97 9.09
CA THR A 59 -28.22 3.78 8.71
C THR A 59 -28.11 2.67 7.67
N ASN A 60 -27.28 2.90 6.64
CA ASN A 60 -26.95 1.91 5.63
C ASN A 60 -25.43 1.75 5.54
N GLU A 61 -24.97 0.52 5.32
CA GLU A 61 -23.57 0.20 5.10
C GLU A 61 -23.27 0.06 3.61
N ILE A 62 -22.18 0.67 3.17
CA ILE A 62 -21.73 0.64 1.78
C ILE A 62 -20.21 0.47 1.76
N SER A 63 -19.76 -0.35 0.82
CA SER A 63 -18.36 -0.53 0.51
C SER A 63 -17.98 0.23 -0.77
N GLY A 64 -16.72 0.62 -0.86
CA GLY A 64 -16.13 1.24 -2.03
C GLY A 64 -14.63 1.03 -2.06
N THR A 65 -13.98 1.63 -3.04
CA THR A 65 -12.53 1.54 -3.25
C THR A 65 -11.93 2.92 -3.19
N GLY A 66 -10.68 3.01 -2.77
CA GLY A 66 -9.86 4.20 -2.88
C GLY A 66 -8.43 3.85 -3.27
N VAL A 67 -7.68 4.89 -3.65
CA VAL A 67 -6.25 4.78 -3.96
C VAL A 67 -5.48 5.78 -3.12
N ILE A 68 -4.36 5.33 -2.54
CA ILE A 68 -3.45 6.19 -1.78
C ILE A 68 -2.71 7.11 -2.76
N ILE A 69 -2.79 8.40 -2.49
CA ILE A 69 -2.11 9.45 -3.26
C ILE A 69 -1.10 10.17 -2.38
N THR A 70 -0.25 10.98 -3.01
CA THR A 70 0.80 11.73 -2.32
C THR A 70 0.23 12.65 -1.23
N GLY A 71 1.02 12.79 -0.16
CA GLY A 71 0.64 13.58 1.02
C GLY A 71 -0.26 12.84 2.00
N ASN A 72 -0.18 11.51 2.07
CA ASN A 72 -0.91 10.67 3.03
C ASN A 72 -2.44 10.85 2.94
N ARG A 73 -2.96 10.84 1.70
CA ARG A 73 -4.38 11.02 1.39
C ARG A 73 -4.90 9.85 0.56
N ILE A 74 -6.22 9.66 0.56
CA ILE A 74 -6.90 8.64 -0.23
C ILE A 74 -7.87 9.34 -1.19
N LEU A 75 -7.77 9.02 -2.48
CA LEU A 75 -8.74 9.44 -3.49
C LEU A 75 -9.84 8.37 -3.60
N THR A 76 -11.10 8.78 -3.51
CA THR A 76 -12.27 7.91 -3.68
C THR A 76 -13.42 8.68 -4.33
N ASN A 77 -14.46 7.96 -4.73
CA ASN A 77 -15.68 8.55 -5.26
C ASN A 77 -16.45 9.29 -4.15
N ALA A 78 -16.97 10.48 -4.46
CA ALA A 78 -17.74 11.28 -3.50
C ALA A 78 -18.95 10.53 -2.95
N HIS A 79 -19.62 9.71 -3.77
CA HIS A 79 -20.79 8.93 -3.35
C HIS A 79 -20.46 7.85 -2.32
N VAL A 80 -19.20 7.43 -2.20
CA VAL A 80 -18.78 6.43 -1.19
C VAL A 80 -18.76 7.07 0.20
N VAL A 81 -18.43 8.36 0.31
CA VAL A 81 -18.30 9.06 1.60
C VAL A 81 -19.44 10.03 1.89
N MET A 82 -20.35 10.23 0.95
CA MET A 82 -21.49 11.14 1.11
C MET A 82 -22.42 10.66 2.23
N PHE A 83 -22.75 11.57 3.15
CA PHE A 83 -23.59 11.29 4.33
C PHE A 83 -23.03 10.22 5.29
N ALA A 84 -21.73 9.91 5.21
CA ALA A 84 -21.09 8.98 6.12
C ALA A 84 -21.04 9.56 7.55
N SER A 85 -21.53 8.81 8.53
CA SER A 85 -21.26 9.04 9.95
C SER A 85 -19.94 8.41 10.41
N GLN A 86 -19.51 7.33 9.75
CA GLN A 86 -18.27 6.62 10.04
C GLN A 86 -17.65 6.09 8.74
N VAL A 87 -16.31 6.11 8.69
CA VAL A 87 -15.50 5.62 7.57
C VAL A 87 -14.40 4.73 8.14
N TYR A 88 -14.34 3.49 7.67
CA TYR A 88 -13.29 2.53 7.96
C TYR A 88 -12.51 2.26 6.68
N VAL A 89 -11.19 2.21 6.79
CA VAL A 89 -10.29 1.95 5.67
C VAL A 89 -9.53 0.67 5.94
N GLN A 90 -9.57 -0.24 4.98
CA GLN A 90 -8.90 -1.51 4.99
C GLN A 90 -7.76 -1.51 3.96
N PRO A 91 -6.50 -1.60 4.41
CA PRO A 91 -5.35 -1.72 3.51
C PRO A 91 -5.34 -3.04 2.72
N TYR A 92 -4.51 -3.07 1.66
CA TYR A 92 -4.25 -4.27 0.88
C TYR A 92 -3.83 -5.44 1.79
N GLN A 93 -4.55 -6.57 1.68
CA GLN A 93 -4.32 -7.82 2.42
C GLN A 93 -4.36 -7.74 3.95
N SER A 94 -5.05 -6.76 4.55
CA SER A 94 -5.13 -6.67 6.02
C SER A 94 -6.20 -7.58 6.67
N SER A 95 -6.71 -8.58 5.95
CA SER A 95 -7.75 -9.52 6.42
C SER A 95 -7.23 -10.92 6.78
N ASP A 96 -5.92 -11.14 6.71
CA ASP A 96 -5.27 -12.39 7.18
C ASP A 96 -4.89 -12.34 8.67
#